data_AF-A0A7Y8C063-F1
#
_entry.id   AF-A0A7Y8C063-F1
#
_cell.length_a   1.000
_cell.length_b   1.000
_cell.length_c   1.000
_cell.angle_alpha   90.00
_cell.angle_beta   90.00
_cell.angle_gamma   90.00
#
_symmetry.space_group_name_H-M   'P 1'
#
loop_
_entity.id
_entity.type
_entity.pdbx_description
1 polymer ?
#
loop_
_entity_poly.entity_id
_entity_poly.type
_entity_poly.pdbx_seq_one_letter_code
_entity_poly.pdbx_strand_id
1 'polypeptide(L)'
;MELKIMKTRTVQSSLTPLRGLKLAALVLGSSLLLAGCAGNPPTEQYAVTQSAVNSAVSAGGTEYAAVEMKSAQDKLKQAELAMHDKKYDEARRLSEQAEWDARVAERKAQAAKAELAVKDSQKGVQELRQESQRAVQPVQ
;
A
#
# COMPACT_ATOMS: atom_id res chain seq x y z
N MET A 1 69.99 40.07 -59.10
CA MET A 1 70.29 38.73 -59.64
C MET A 1 69.05 37.88 -59.48
N GLU A 2 68.56 37.39 -60.63
CA GLU A 2 67.75 36.18 -60.84
C GLU A 2 66.32 36.06 -60.27
N LEU A 3 65.40 36.10 -61.23
CA LEU A 3 64.00 35.62 -61.21
C LEU A 3 63.88 34.14 -60.82
N LYS A 4 62.73 33.73 -60.26
CA LYS A 4 61.87 32.62 -60.78
C LYS A 4 60.63 32.40 -59.90
N ILE A 5 59.42 32.60 -60.43
CA ILE A 5 58.51 31.61 -61.06
C ILE A 5 57.77 30.71 -60.05
N MET A 6 56.47 31.00 -59.91
CA MET A 6 55.33 30.09 -60.14
C MET A 6 55.49 28.62 -59.74
N LYS A 7 54.69 28.17 -58.78
CA LYS A 7 54.06 26.83 -58.85
C LYS A 7 52.79 26.73 -58.01
N THR A 8 51.65 26.90 -58.65
CA THR A 8 50.38 26.32 -58.21
C THR A 8 50.46 24.79 -58.28
N ARG A 9 50.03 24.10 -57.21
CA ARG A 9 49.62 22.70 -57.25
C ARG A 9 48.42 22.45 -56.35
N THR A 10 47.29 22.26 -57.00
CA THR A 10 46.05 21.63 -56.54
C THR A 10 46.24 20.11 -56.48
N VAL A 11 45.90 19.46 -55.34
CA VAL A 11 45.50 18.04 -55.23
C VAL A 11 44.60 17.95 -53.98
N GLN A 12 43.26 17.97 -54.06
CA GLN A 12 42.29 16.93 -54.45
C GLN A 12 42.22 15.68 -53.53
N SER A 13 40.99 15.36 -53.13
CA SER A 13 40.48 14.08 -52.61
C SER A 13 40.91 13.68 -51.20
N SER A 14 40.05 13.15 -50.33
CA SER A 14 38.79 12.44 -50.56
C SER A 14 37.97 12.41 -49.26
N LEU A 15 36.69 12.78 -49.35
CA LEU A 15 35.72 12.49 -48.31
C LEU A 15 35.26 11.03 -48.43
N THR A 16 34.89 10.48 -47.27
CA THR A 16 33.98 9.35 -47.00
C THR A 16 34.61 7.96 -46.70
N PRO A 17 33.87 7.04 -46.05
CA PRO A 17 33.23 7.15 -44.72
C PRO A 17 33.29 5.79 -43.95
N LEU A 18 32.34 5.51 -43.06
CA LEU A 18 31.82 4.16 -42.72
C LEU A 18 32.48 3.27 -41.65
N ARG A 19 33.51 3.71 -40.89
CA ARG A 19 34.04 2.88 -39.78
C ARG A 19 33.56 3.25 -38.37
N GLY A 20 33.11 4.48 -38.16
CA GLY A 20 32.67 4.97 -36.84
C GLY A 20 31.25 4.56 -36.41
N LEU A 21 30.38 4.20 -37.36
CA LEU A 21 28.96 3.96 -37.06
C LEU A 21 28.69 2.65 -36.31
N LYS A 22 29.57 1.65 -36.46
CA LYS A 22 29.44 0.35 -35.75
C LYS A 22 29.80 0.43 -34.27
N LEU A 23 30.61 1.42 -33.86
CA LEU A 23 30.98 1.63 -32.46
C LEU A 23 29.94 2.47 -31.70
N ALA A 24 29.23 3.37 -32.41
CA ALA A 24 28.17 4.18 -31.80
C ALA A 24 26.92 3.36 -31.40
N ALA A 25 26.63 2.27 -32.12
CA ALA A 25 25.48 1.42 -31.83
C ALA A 25 25.62 0.59 -30.53
N LEU A 26 26.85 0.30 -30.09
CA LEU A 26 27.10 -0.47 -28.86
C LEU A 26 26.95 0.40 -27.59
N VAL A 27 27.23 1.69 -27.70
CA VAL A 27 27.17 2.64 -26.56
C VAL A 27 25.75 3.11 -26.28
N LEU A 28 24.89 3.23 -27.30
CA LEU A 28 23.50 3.70 -27.15
C LEU A 28 22.51 2.59 -26.73
N GLY A 29 22.87 1.31 -26.87
CA GLY A 29 22.00 0.18 -26.47
C GLY A 29 22.07 -0.20 -24.99
N SER A 30 23.07 0.29 -24.26
CA SER A 30 23.39 -0.19 -22.90
C SER A 30 22.69 0.57 -21.76
N SER A 31 22.03 1.69 -22.05
CA SER A 31 21.42 2.56 -21.03
C SER A 31 19.97 2.23 -20.67
N LEU A 32 19.35 1.19 -21.26
CA LEU A 32 17.93 0.88 -21.05
C LEU A 32 17.61 -0.19 -20.00
N LEU A 33 18.60 -0.80 -19.33
CA LEU A 33 18.37 -2.02 -18.53
C LEU A 33 18.55 -1.90 -17.01
N LEU A 34 18.78 -0.71 -16.44
CA LEU A 34 19.07 -0.57 -14.99
C LEU A 34 18.14 0.39 -14.23
N ALA A 35 16.89 0.56 -14.65
CA ALA A 35 15.85 1.18 -13.80
C ALA A 35 15.15 0.14 -12.90
N GLY A 36 15.93 -0.72 -12.24
CA GLY A 36 15.43 -1.59 -11.18
C GLY A 36 15.75 -0.93 -9.84
N CYS A 37 14.93 0.02 -9.39
CA CYS A 37 15.05 0.50 -8.02
C CYS A 37 14.76 -0.69 -7.10
N ALA A 38 15.78 -1.24 -6.43
CA ALA A 38 15.56 -2.00 -5.22
C ALA A 38 14.91 -1.04 -4.22
N GLY A 39 13.58 -1.00 -4.21
CA GLY A 39 12.82 -0.13 -3.31
C GLY A 39 13.18 -0.43 -1.86
N ASN A 40 13.13 0.58 -0.99
CA ASN A 40 13.32 0.33 0.43
C ASN A 40 12.15 -0.50 0.99
N PRO A 41 12.39 -1.38 1.98
CA PRO A 41 11.32 -2.14 2.62
C PRO A 41 10.28 -1.19 3.24
N PRO A 42 8.97 -1.41 3.03
CA PRO A 42 7.89 -0.56 3.58
C PRO A 42 7.64 -0.81 5.09
N THR A 43 8.67 -0.66 5.92
CA THR A 43 8.60 -0.96 7.37
C THR A 43 7.59 -0.11 8.11
N GLU A 44 7.52 1.19 7.82
CA GLU A 44 6.54 2.13 8.39
C GLU A 44 5.11 1.69 8.09
N GLN A 45 4.80 1.45 6.80
CA GLN A 45 3.47 1.05 6.37
C GLN A 45 3.06 -0.31 6.97
N TYR A 46 3.99 -1.26 7.04
CA TYR A 46 3.75 -2.54 7.68
C TYR A 46 3.43 -2.39 9.18
N ALA A 47 4.18 -1.55 9.90
CA ALA A 47 3.94 -1.28 11.32
C ALA A 47 2.60 -0.59 11.57
N VAL A 48 2.23 0.41 10.76
CA VAL A 48 0.91 1.07 10.79
C VAL A 48 -0.21 0.04 10.58
N THR A 49 -0.04 -0.84 9.59
CA THR A 49 -1.01 -1.91 9.29
C THR A 49 -1.16 -2.88 10.46
N GLN A 50 -0.06 -3.33 11.06
CA GLN A 50 -0.08 -4.22 12.22
C GLN A 50 -0.81 -3.57 13.40
N SER A 51 -0.57 -2.27 13.63
CA SER A 51 -1.30 -1.50 14.65
C SER A 51 -2.79 -1.46 14.36
N ALA A 52 -3.21 -1.17 13.11
CA ALA A 52 -4.61 -1.16 12.71
C ALA A 52 -5.30 -2.52 12.91
N VAL A 53 -4.64 -3.64 12.55
CA VAL A 53 -5.15 -4.99 12.81
C VAL A 53 -5.34 -5.24 14.30
N ASN A 54 -4.38 -4.83 15.14
CA ASN A 54 -4.48 -4.98 16.59
C ASN A 54 -5.61 -4.14 17.19
N SER A 55 -5.81 -2.90 16.72
CA SER A 55 -6.94 -2.06 17.08
C SER A 55 -8.27 -2.70 16.70
N ALA A 56 -8.37 -3.27 15.50
CA ALA A 56 -9.57 -3.96 15.03
C ALA A 56 -9.88 -5.22 15.86
N VAL A 57 -8.85 -6.01 16.21
CA VAL A 57 -9.01 -7.15 17.15
C VAL A 57 -9.51 -6.67 18.51
N SER A 58 -8.91 -5.61 19.06
CA SER A 58 -9.29 -5.05 20.37
C SER A 58 -10.72 -4.49 20.35
N ALA A 59 -11.15 -3.94 19.21
CA ALA A 59 -12.52 -3.50 18.98
C ALA A 59 -13.52 -4.66 18.87
N GLY A 60 -13.08 -5.92 18.77
CA GLY A 60 -13.94 -7.10 18.59
C GLY A 60 -14.22 -7.44 17.13
N GLY A 61 -13.38 -6.98 16.20
CA GLY A 61 -13.54 -7.22 14.77
C GLY A 61 -13.69 -8.71 14.41
N THR A 62 -13.06 -9.62 15.16
CA THR A 62 -13.16 -11.07 14.91
C THR A 62 -14.57 -11.62 15.13
N GLU A 63 -15.35 -11.00 16.01
CA GLU A 63 -16.72 -11.40 16.35
C GLU A 63 -17.74 -10.66 15.50
N TYR A 64 -17.58 -9.34 15.39
CA TYR A 64 -18.59 -8.45 14.80
C TYR A 64 -18.33 -8.11 13.31
N ALA A 65 -17.14 -8.42 12.79
CA ALA A 65 -16.73 -8.12 11.42
C ALA A 65 -15.75 -9.19 10.86
N ALA A 66 -16.10 -10.47 11.04
CA ALA A 66 -15.20 -11.60 10.81
C ALA A 66 -14.64 -11.67 9.37
N VAL A 67 -15.43 -11.27 8.37
CA VAL A 67 -15.03 -11.31 6.95
C VAL A 67 -13.91 -10.30 6.70
N GLU A 68 -14.10 -9.05 7.11
CA GLU A 68 -13.10 -8.00 6.95
C GLU A 68 -11.86 -8.26 7.81
N MET A 69 -12.03 -8.77 9.03
CA MET A 69 -10.88 -9.16 9.86
C MET A 69 -10.07 -10.27 9.24
N LYS A 70 -10.72 -11.31 8.69
CA LYS A 70 -10.01 -12.40 8.03
C LYS A 70 -9.23 -11.89 6.83
N SER A 71 -9.86 -11.04 6.02
CA SER A 71 -9.21 -10.38 4.89
C SER A 71 -7.99 -9.56 5.33
N ALA A 72 -8.12 -8.76 6.38
CA ALA A 72 -7.01 -7.96 6.92
C ALA A 72 -5.84 -8.84 7.40
N GLN A 73 -6.12 -9.89 8.16
CA GLN A 73 -5.11 -10.82 8.68
C GLN A 73 -4.41 -11.58 7.55
N ASP A 74 -5.16 -12.05 6.56
CA ASP A 74 -4.60 -12.78 5.42
C ASP A 74 -3.70 -11.89 4.57
N LYS A 75 -4.11 -10.65 4.32
CA LYS A 75 -3.31 -9.69 3.56
C LYS A 75 -2.08 -9.23 4.33
N LEU A 76 -2.17 -9.05 5.65
CA LEU A 76 -1.02 -8.73 6.50
C LEU A 76 0.01 -9.88 6.48
N LYS A 77 -0.46 -11.13 6.57
CA LYS A 77 0.42 -12.31 6.45
C LYS A 77 1.07 -12.40 5.07
N GLN A 78 0.32 -12.13 4.00
CA GLN A 78 0.90 -12.07 2.65
C GLN A 78 1.92 -10.94 2.52
N ALA A 79 1.67 -9.77 3.15
CA ALA A 79 2.62 -8.67 3.17
C ALA A 79 3.92 -9.07 3.88
N GLU A 80 3.84 -9.80 5.00
CA GLU A 80 5.01 -10.33 5.71
C GLU A 80 5.84 -11.28 4.83
N LEU A 81 5.17 -12.18 4.10
CA LEU A 81 5.84 -13.06 3.14
C LEU A 81 6.50 -12.27 2.00
N ALA A 82 5.82 -11.26 1.46
CA ALA A 82 6.36 -10.39 0.42
C ALA A 82 7.56 -9.56 0.93
N MET A 83 7.56 -9.13 2.20
CA MET A 83 8.70 -8.48 2.85
C MET A 83 9.91 -9.42 2.91
N HIS A 84 9.69 -10.67 3.31
CA HIS A 84 10.74 -11.70 3.36
C HIS A 84 11.31 -12.03 1.98
N ASP A 85 10.44 -12.12 0.97
CA ASP A 85 10.82 -12.34 -0.44
C ASP A 85 11.45 -11.11 -1.11
N LYS A 86 11.57 -9.99 -0.39
CA LYS A 86 12.05 -8.69 -0.89
C LYS A 86 11.20 -8.11 -2.02
N LYS A 87 9.93 -8.52 -2.11
CA LYS A 87 8.91 -7.97 -3.03
C LYS A 87 8.25 -6.74 -2.40
N TYR A 88 9.03 -5.67 -2.25
CA TYR A 88 8.65 -4.52 -1.42
C TYR A 88 7.42 -3.74 -1.92
N ASP A 89 7.22 -3.64 -3.23
CA ASP A 89 6.02 -2.97 -3.79
C ASP A 89 4.75 -3.79 -3.53
N GLU A 90 4.85 -5.12 -3.64
CA GLU A 90 3.75 -6.02 -3.31
C GLU A 90 3.45 -5.97 -1.81
N ALA A 91 4.48 -6.01 -0.96
CA ALA A 91 4.35 -5.85 0.49
C ALA A 91 3.64 -4.54 0.85
N ARG A 92 4.03 -3.41 0.25
CA ARG A 92 3.41 -2.09 0.49
C ARG A 92 1.92 -2.13 0.15
N ARG A 93 1.59 -2.60 -1.05
CA ARG A 93 0.20 -2.68 -1.53
C ARG A 93 -0.65 -3.61 -0.66
N LEU A 94 -0.11 -4.74 -0.22
CA LEU A 94 -0.80 -5.69 0.65
C LEU A 94 -1.03 -5.08 2.05
N SER A 95 -0.02 -4.40 2.61
CA SER A 95 -0.14 -3.68 3.88
C SER A 95 -1.22 -2.60 3.82
N GLU A 96 -1.22 -1.74 2.80
CA GLU A 96 -2.26 -0.70 2.63
C GLU A 96 -3.68 -1.31 2.57
N GLN A 97 -3.88 -2.37 1.80
CA GLN A 97 -5.18 -3.05 1.73
C GLN A 97 -5.58 -3.67 3.07
N ALA A 98 -4.63 -4.33 3.75
CA ALA A 98 -4.87 -4.92 5.07
C ALA A 98 -5.25 -3.84 6.10
N GLU A 99 -4.64 -2.66 6.02
CA GLU A 99 -4.94 -1.54 6.91
C GLU A 99 -6.39 -1.08 6.73
N TRP A 100 -6.84 -0.90 5.49
CA TRP A 100 -8.21 -0.47 5.22
C TRP A 100 -9.23 -1.54 5.61
N ASP A 101 -8.96 -2.81 5.33
CA ASP A 101 -9.81 -3.92 5.78
C ASP A 101 -9.92 -3.94 7.31
N ALA A 102 -8.80 -3.75 8.01
CA ALA A 102 -8.78 -3.69 9.48
C ALA A 102 -9.59 -2.50 10.01
N ARG A 103 -9.45 -1.31 9.41
CA ARG A 103 -10.24 -0.13 9.79
C ARG A 103 -11.73 -0.33 9.57
N VAL A 104 -12.14 -0.98 8.48
CA VAL A 104 -13.55 -1.35 8.25
C VAL A 104 -14.02 -2.29 9.35
N ALA A 105 -13.24 -3.32 9.66
CA ALA A 105 -13.59 -4.28 10.71
C ALA A 105 -13.71 -3.63 12.09
N GLU A 106 -12.78 -2.74 12.44
CA GLU A 106 -12.79 -1.98 13.70
C GLU A 106 -14.09 -1.16 13.84
N ARG A 107 -14.45 -0.42 12.78
CA ARG A 107 -15.64 0.45 12.79
C ARG A 107 -16.94 -0.35 12.82
N LYS A 108 -17.00 -1.47 12.10
CA LYS A 108 -18.15 -2.39 12.17
C LYS A 108 -18.32 -2.96 13.57
N ALA A 109 -17.23 -3.36 14.22
CA ALA A 109 -17.30 -3.88 15.58
C ALA A 109 -17.72 -2.82 16.60
N GLN A 110 -17.21 -1.60 16.48
CA GLN A 110 -17.65 -0.46 17.31
C GLN A 110 -19.14 -0.15 17.11
N ALA A 111 -19.62 -0.16 15.86
CA ALA A 111 -21.03 0.05 15.55
C ALA A 111 -21.94 -1.02 16.17
N ALA A 112 -21.59 -2.30 15.99
CA ALA A 112 -22.37 -3.41 16.57
C ALA A 112 -22.44 -3.34 18.10
N LYS A 113 -21.33 -3.01 18.75
CA LYS A 113 -21.29 -2.80 20.21
C LYS A 113 -22.16 -1.62 20.65
N ALA A 114 -22.14 -0.52 19.90
CA ALA A 114 -22.99 0.63 20.19
C ALA A 114 -24.49 0.29 20.04
N GLU A 115 -24.86 -0.46 19.01
CA GLU A 115 -26.24 -0.94 18.82
C GLU A 115 -26.71 -1.82 19.98
N LEU A 116 -25.85 -2.74 20.45
CA LEU A 116 -26.15 -3.56 21.63
C LEU A 116 -26.34 -2.71 22.89
N ALA A 117 -25.46 -1.73 23.13
CA ALA A 117 -25.58 -0.82 24.27
C ALA A 117 -26.88 0.00 24.25
N VAL A 118 -27.31 0.46 23.08
CA VAL A 118 -28.60 1.14 22.89
C VAL A 118 -29.75 0.20 23.21
N LYS A 119 -29.72 -1.03 22.70
CA LYS A 119 -30.76 -2.04 22.94
C LYS A 119 -30.88 -2.38 24.43
N ASP A 120 -29.77 -2.53 25.13
CA ASP A 120 -29.78 -2.87 26.55
C ASP A 120 -30.25 -1.69 27.41
N SER A 121 -29.88 -0.46 27.04
CA SER A 121 -30.43 0.75 27.67
C SER A 121 -31.95 0.86 27.50
N GLN A 122 -32.46 0.55 26.29
CA GLN A 122 -33.90 0.57 26.01
C GLN A 122 -34.66 -0.48 26.84
N LYS A 123 -34.11 -1.70 26.99
CA LYS A 123 -34.69 -2.73 27.86
C LYS A 123 -34.72 -2.27 29.32
N GLY A 124 -33.61 -1.75 29.83
CA GLY A 124 -33.56 -1.24 31.21
C GLY A 124 -34.60 -0.15 31.48
N VAL A 125 -34.79 0.78 30.53
CA VAL A 125 -35.85 1.80 30.64
C VAL A 125 -37.25 1.17 30.62
N GLN A 126 -37.49 0.13 29.83
CA GLN A 126 -38.77 -0.58 29.81
C GLN A 126 -39.04 -1.33 31.12
N GLU A 127 -38.04 -2.02 31.66
CA GLU A 127 -38.12 -2.73 32.93
C GLU A 127 -38.44 -1.75 34.07
N LEU A 128 -37.72 -0.62 34.16
CA LEU A 128 -37.99 0.43 35.15
C LEU A 128 -39.42 1.01 35.04
N ARG A 129 -39.95 1.16 33.82
CA ARG A 129 -41.35 1.59 33.63
C ARG A 129 -42.34 0.54 34.12
N GLN A 130 -42.10 -0.74 33.86
CA GLN A 130 -42.96 -1.82 34.32
C GLN A 130 -42.98 -1.93 35.84
N GLU A 131 -41.82 -1.81 36.49
CA GLU A 131 -41.72 -1.77 37.95
C GLU A 131 -42.47 -0.59 38.55
N SER A 132 -42.32 0.60 37.96
CA SER A 132 -43.07 1.79 38.38
C SER A 132 -44.58 1.60 38.26
N GLN A 133 -45.06 0.99 37.16
CA GLN A 133 -46.48 0.67 36.98
C GLN A 133 -46.98 -0.41 37.95
N ARG A 134 -46.15 -1.38 38.33
CA ARG A 134 -46.49 -2.38 39.35
C ARG A 134 -46.60 -1.75 40.73
N ALA A 135 -45.67 -0.86 41.10
CA ALA A 135 -45.66 -0.20 42.40
C ALA A 135 -46.86 0.75 42.62
N VAL A 136 -47.42 1.31 41.54
CA VAL A 136 -48.57 2.21 41.58
C VAL A 136 -49.92 1.47 41.56
N GLN A 137 -49.94 0.17 41.20
CA GLN A 137 -51.16 -0.62 41.26
C GLN A 137 -51.49 -0.98 42.72
N PRO A 138 -52.66 -0.58 43.25
CA PRO A 138 -53.04 -0.91 44.62
C PRO A 138 -53.17 -2.44 44.74
N VAL A 139 -52.46 -3.00 45.71
CA VAL A 139 -52.65 -4.39 46.14
C VAL A 139 -54.08 -4.47 46.69
N GLN A 140 -54.97 -5.14 45.95
CA GLN A 140 -56.30 -5.51 46.41
C GLN A 140 -56.21 -6.75 47.32
#